data_AF-A0A942LCL6-F1
#
_entry.id   AF-A0A942LCL6-F1
#
_cell.length_a   1.000
_cell.length_b   1.000
_cell.length_c   1.000
_cell.angle_alpha   90.00
_cell.angle_beta   90.00
_cell.angle_gamma   90.00
#
_symmetry.space_group_name_H-M   'P 1'
#
loop_
_entity.id
_entity.type
_entity.pdbx_description
1 polymer ?
#
loop_
_entity_poly.entity_id
_entity_poly.type
_entity_poly.pdbx_seq_one_letter_code
_entity_poly.pdbx_strand_id
1 'polypeptide(L)'
;MTTYLACIGNRSDIIGMAALHRVLQARGDRMLVLHTGQQHPMTDLLLRFFGMDPFLQMPWQRETTRRGGLPTSDLVNMVGRVIGQAKADVVLVQGDSRAALVGALAAEHYQRPVAHVEAGLRSR
;
A
#
# COMPACT_ATOMS: atom_id res chain seq x y z
N MET A 1 6.94 1.48 19.63
CA MET A 1 6.03 2.11 18.67
C MET A 1 6.49 1.69 17.29
N THR A 2 5.74 0.80 16.66
CA THR A 2 6.07 0.21 15.36
C THR A 2 5.48 1.06 14.25
N THR A 3 6.23 1.28 13.18
CA THR A 3 5.77 1.98 11.99
C THR A 3 5.51 0.98 10.86
N TYR A 4 4.26 0.87 10.45
CA TYR A 4 3.81 0.06 9.33
C TYR A 4 3.65 0.95 8.09
N LEU A 5 4.04 0.44 6.92
CA LEU A 5 3.72 1.07 5.63
C LEU A 5 2.74 0.18 4.85
N ALA A 6 1.49 0.63 4.73
CA ALA A 6 0.47 -0.04 3.95
C ALA A 6 0.54 0.38 2.47
N CYS A 7 0.82 -0.58 1.59
CA CYS A 7 0.81 -0.37 0.15
C CYS A 7 -0.61 -0.64 -0.38
N ILE A 8 -1.30 0.43 -0.79
CA ILE A 8 -2.71 0.42 -1.16
C ILE A 8 -2.84 0.92 -2.60
N GLY A 9 -3.64 0.23 -3.42
CA GLY A 9 -3.88 0.62 -4.80
C GLY A 9 -5.34 0.87 -5.13
N ASN A 10 -6.27 0.14 -4.51
CA ASN A 10 -7.67 0.18 -4.91
C ASN A 10 -8.63 0.26 -3.73
N ARG A 11 -9.93 0.37 -4.03
CA ARG A 11 -11.00 0.42 -3.02
C ARG A 11 -10.99 -0.77 -2.05
N SER A 12 -10.80 -1.98 -2.55
CA SER A 12 -10.81 -3.20 -1.73
C SER A 12 -9.67 -3.16 -0.70
N ASP A 13 -8.47 -2.77 -1.14
CA ASP A 13 -7.31 -2.59 -0.28
C ASP A 13 -7.62 -1.60 0.87
N ILE A 14 -8.25 -0.46 0.56
CA ILE A 14 -8.62 0.59 1.54
C ILE A 14 -9.59 0.03 2.58
N ILE A 15 -10.67 -0.62 2.13
CA ILE A 15 -11.71 -1.16 3.01
C ILE A 15 -11.13 -2.26 3.90
N GLY A 16 -10.33 -3.17 3.33
CA GLY A 16 -9.69 -4.26 4.09
C GLY A 16 -8.69 -3.75 5.13
N MET A 17 -7.92 -2.71 4.81
CA MET A 17 -6.93 -2.12 5.72
C MET A 17 -7.51 -1.20 6.78
N ALA A 18 -8.72 -0.66 6.60
CA ALA A 18 -9.34 0.28 7.54
C ALA A 18 -9.51 -0.27 8.96
N ALA A 19 -9.93 -1.55 9.09
CA ALA A 19 -10.05 -2.18 10.39
C ALA A 19 -8.68 -2.33 11.08
N LEU A 20 -7.66 -2.72 10.32
CA LEU A 20 -6.30 -2.87 10.82
C LEU A 20 -5.71 -1.52 11.26
N HIS A 21 -5.91 -0.46 10.46
CA HIS A 21 -5.50 0.90 10.80
C HIS A 21 -5.98 1.32 12.19
N ARG A 22 -7.28 1.13 12.45
CA ARG A 22 -7.90 1.50 13.73
C ARG A 22 -7.31 0.73 14.91
N VAL A 23 -7.06 -0.57 14.74
CA VAL A 23 -6.48 -1.41 15.80
C VAL A 23 -5.03 -1.03 16.08
N LEU A 24 -4.21 -0.82 15.04
CA LEU A 24 -2.81 -0.40 15.20
C LEU A 24 -2.72 0.96 15.88
N GLN A 25 -3.55 1.92 15.47
CA GLN A 25 -3.63 3.24 16.09
C GLN A 25 -3.99 3.15 17.59
N ALA A 26 -4.97 2.32 17.95
CA ALA A 26 -5.37 2.12 19.35
C ALA A 26 -4.27 1.49 20.23
N ARG A 27 -3.34 0.74 19.63
CA ARG A 27 -2.16 0.17 20.31
C ARG A 27 -1.00 1.15 20.44
N GLY A 28 -1.12 2.35 19.88
CA GLY A 28 -0.05 3.34 19.81
C GLY A 28 0.97 3.06 18.71
N ASP A 29 0.68 2.15 17.77
CA ASP A 29 1.47 1.94 16.57
C ASP A 29 1.02 2.91 15.46
N ARG A 30 1.89 3.12 14.45
CA ARG A 30 1.62 4.02 13.32
C ARG A 30 1.47 3.22 12.04
N MET A 31 0.38 3.39 11.32
CA MET A 31 0.22 2.85 9.97
C MET A 31 0.19 4.01 8.96
N LEU A 32 1.24 4.11 8.15
CA LEU A 32 1.35 5.06 7.05
C LEU A 32 0.77 4.45 5.78
N VAL A 33 0.04 5.25 5.00
CA VAL A 33 -0.54 4.80 3.72
C VAL A 33 0.31 5.29 2.55
N LEU A 34 0.75 4.33 1.74
CA LEU A 34 1.28 4.59 0.40
C LEU A 34 0.20 4.23 -0.62
N HIS A 35 -0.36 5.25 -1.26
CA HIS A 35 -1.35 5.05 -2.32
C HIS A 35 -0.66 5.02 -3.69
N THR A 36 -0.80 3.92 -4.44
CA THR A 36 -0.14 3.77 -5.76
C THR A 36 -0.83 4.56 -6.87
N GLY A 37 -1.94 5.26 -6.56
CA GLY A 37 -2.57 6.27 -7.42
C GLY A 37 -3.65 5.75 -8.38
N GLN A 38 -4.04 4.47 -8.28
CA GLN A 38 -5.11 3.90 -9.11
C GLN A 38 -6.49 4.38 -8.62
N GLN A 39 -7.50 4.36 -9.51
CA GLN A 39 -8.93 4.57 -9.17
C GLN A 39 -9.35 5.90 -8.49
N HIS A 40 -8.55 6.96 -8.61
CA HIS A 40 -8.97 8.32 -8.24
C HIS A 40 -10.23 8.75 -9.04
N PRO A 41 -11.21 9.47 -8.46
CA PRO A 41 -11.25 10.12 -7.13
C PRO A 41 -11.90 9.30 -5.99
N MET A 42 -12.49 8.14 -6.28
CA MET A 42 -13.26 7.37 -5.29
C MET A 42 -12.41 6.91 -4.09
N THR A 43 -11.13 6.60 -4.33
CA THR A 43 -10.18 6.19 -3.30
C THR A 43 -9.94 7.27 -2.26
N ASP A 44 -9.91 8.53 -2.67
CA ASP A 44 -9.60 9.67 -1.79
C ASP A 44 -10.72 9.92 -0.79
N LEU A 45 -11.97 9.78 -1.23
CA LEU A 45 -13.13 9.88 -0.34
C LEU A 45 -13.08 8.80 0.75
N LEU A 46 -12.74 7.57 0.39
CA LEU A 46 -12.67 6.46 1.33
C LEU A 46 -11.49 6.59 2.30
N LEU A 47 -10.33 6.99 1.81
CA LEU A 47 -9.16 7.26 2.67
C LEU A 47 -9.49 8.31 3.72
N ARG A 48 -10.12 9.42 3.32
CA ARG A 48 -10.61 10.46 4.25
C ARG A 48 -11.65 9.93 5.23
N PHE A 49 -12.63 9.16 4.73
CA PHE A 49 -13.69 8.57 5.57
C PHE A 49 -13.13 7.68 6.69
N PHE A 50 -12.08 6.90 6.39
CA PHE A 50 -11.43 6.04 7.39
C PHE A 50 -10.29 6.72 8.17
N GLY A 51 -10.03 8.01 7.96
CA GLY A 51 -8.94 8.73 8.61
C GLY A 51 -7.55 8.19 8.22
N MET A 52 -7.42 7.70 6.99
CA MET A 52 -6.22 7.09 6.43
C MET A 52 -5.61 7.96 5.33
N ASP A 53 -5.47 9.26 5.58
CA ASP A 53 -4.90 10.17 4.58
C ASP A 53 -3.51 9.67 4.11
N PRO A 54 -3.23 9.64 2.79
CA PRO A 54 -1.99 9.11 2.28
C PRO A 54 -0.79 9.87 2.84
N PHE A 55 0.18 9.12 3.38
CA PHE A 55 1.51 9.65 3.66
C PHE A 55 2.20 10.05 2.36
N LEU A 56 2.05 9.23 1.34
CA LEU A 56 2.50 9.52 -0.01
C LEU A 56 1.54 8.92 -1.03
N GLN A 57 1.24 9.68 -2.07
CA GLN A 57 0.49 9.22 -3.23
C GLN A 57 1.40 9.27 -4.45
N MET A 58 1.57 8.13 -5.11
CA MET A 58 2.37 8.06 -6.32
C MET A 58 1.65 8.76 -7.48
N PRO A 59 2.39 9.45 -8.36
CA PRO A 59 1.83 10.00 -9.58
C PRO A 59 1.41 8.84 -10.50
N TRP A 60 0.11 8.56 -10.57
CA TRP A 60 -0.40 7.60 -11.53
C TRP A 60 -0.50 8.25 -12.91
N GLN A 61 0.49 8.01 -13.76
CA GLN A 61 0.48 8.49 -15.13
C GLN A 61 -0.43 7.59 -15.99
N ARG A 62 -1.64 8.07 -16.28
CA ARG A 62 -2.60 7.42 -17.19
C ARG A 62 -2.15 7.45 -18.66
N GLU A 63 -1.17 8.27 -19.01
CA GLU A 63 -0.76 8.55 -20.39
C GLU A 63 0.09 7.45 -21.04
N THR A 64 0.51 6.43 -20.29
CA THR A 64 1.15 5.27 -20.93
C THR A 64 0.09 4.46 -21.68
N THR A 65 0.17 4.42 -23.01
CA THR A 65 -0.68 3.63 -23.94
C THR A 65 -0.67 2.11 -23.68
N ARG A 66 0.06 1.64 -22.66
CA ARG A 66 0.13 0.23 -22.25
C ARG A 66 -0.95 -0.05 -21.20
N ARG A 67 -1.70 -1.15 -21.40
CA ARG A 67 -2.77 -1.63 -20.50
C ARG A 67 -2.32 -1.94 -19.04
N GLY A 68 -1.05 -1.72 -18.68
CA GLY A 68 -0.48 -2.01 -17.36
C GLY A 68 0.08 -0.82 -16.58
N GLY A 69 0.05 0.41 -17.12
CA GLY A 69 0.65 1.59 -16.46
C GLY A 69 2.18 1.54 -16.41
N LEU A 70 2.77 2.14 -15.35
CA LEU A 70 4.22 2.14 -15.12
C LEU A 70 4.81 0.72 -14.98
N PRO A 71 6.03 0.47 -15.49
CA PRO A 71 6.74 -0.80 -15.29
C PRO A 71 6.84 -1.21 -13.82
N THR A 72 6.71 -2.50 -13.54
CA THR A 72 6.80 -3.05 -12.17
C THR A 72 8.14 -2.70 -11.51
N SER A 73 9.25 -2.73 -12.26
CA SER A 73 10.58 -2.34 -11.78
C SER A 73 10.60 -0.93 -11.19
N ASP A 74 9.97 0.01 -11.89
CA ASP A 74 9.98 1.42 -11.51
C ASP A 74 9.16 1.64 -10.25
N LEU A 75 8.03 0.94 -10.14
CA LEU A 75 7.20 0.98 -8.94
C LEU A 75 7.91 0.36 -7.75
N VAL A 76 8.59 -0.78 -7.92
CA VAL A 76 9.37 -1.40 -6.84
C VAL A 76 10.44 -0.43 -6.34
N ASN A 77 11.16 0.23 -7.25
CA ASN A 77 12.15 1.25 -6.90
C ASN A 77 11.54 2.46 -6.18
N MET A 78 10.38 2.94 -6.64
CA MET A 78 9.70 4.07 -5.98
C MET A 78 9.19 3.67 -4.59
N VAL A 79 8.52 2.52 -4.45
CA VAL A 79 8.02 2.01 -3.16
C VAL A 79 9.19 1.80 -2.20
N GLY A 80 10.30 1.26 -2.68
CA GLY A 80 11.53 1.11 -1.90
C GLY A 80 12.05 2.41 -1.29
N ARG A 81 12.05 3.51 -2.07
CA ARG A 81 12.42 4.83 -1.55
C ARG A 81 11.44 5.30 -0.45
N VAL A 82 10.14 5.04 -0.63
CA VAL A 82 9.12 5.38 0.37
C VAL A 82 9.31 4.57 1.65
N ILE A 83 9.63 3.28 1.56
CA ILE A 83 9.94 2.42 2.73
C ILE A 83 11.05 3.06 3.59
N GLY A 84 12.12 3.54 2.95
CA GLY A 84 13.21 4.22 3.64
C GLY A 84 12.80 5.57 4.26
N GLN A 85 12.06 6.40 3.51
CA GLN A 85 11.57 7.70 3.99
C GLN A 85 10.60 7.56 5.16
N ALA A 86 9.71 6.59 5.09
CA ALA A 86 8.73 6.25 6.11
C ALA A 86 9.38 5.64 7.36
N LYS A 87 10.64 5.19 7.27
CA LYS A 87 11.33 4.38 8.30
C LYS A 87 10.44 3.20 8.74
N ALA A 88 9.86 2.51 7.76
CA ALA A 88 8.92 1.43 8.04
C ALA A 88 9.64 0.26 8.71
N ASP A 89 9.07 -0.25 9.80
CA ASP A 89 9.49 -1.47 10.46
C ASP A 89 8.91 -2.70 9.78
N VAL A 90 7.68 -2.58 9.23
CA VAL A 90 6.95 -3.65 8.54
C VAL A 90 6.18 -3.06 7.35
N VAL A 91 6.15 -3.80 6.24
CA VAL A 91 5.31 -3.45 5.08
C VAL A 91 4.03 -4.30 5.10
N LEU A 92 2.88 -3.63 5.02
CA LEU A 92 1.56 -4.27 4.92
C LEU A 92 1.10 -4.31 3.47
N VAL A 93 0.66 -5.47 3.02
CA VAL A 93 0.07 -5.69 1.70
C VAL A 93 -1.27 -6.41 1.84
N GLN A 94 -2.23 -6.11 0.97
CA GLN A 94 -3.58 -6.71 0.99
C GLN A 94 -3.83 -7.52 -0.29
N GLY A 95 -4.31 -8.75 -0.14
CA GLY A 95 -4.87 -9.52 -1.26
C GLY A 95 -3.87 -9.76 -2.39
N ASP A 96 -4.34 -9.68 -3.63
CA ASP A 96 -3.60 -10.04 -4.85
C ASP A 96 -3.36 -8.85 -5.80
N SER A 97 -3.51 -7.63 -5.30
CA SER A 97 -3.43 -6.42 -6.12
C SER A 97 -2.00 -6.13 -6.59
N ARG A 98 -1.86 -5.29 -7.63
CA ARG A 98 -0.54 -4.83 -8.08
C ARG A 98 0.22 -4.07 -6.98
N ALA A 99 -0.50 -3.35 -6.11
CA ALA A 99 0.10 -2.70 -4.95
C ALA A 99 0.68 -3.71 -3.96
N ALA A 100 0.00 -4.85 -3.77
CA ALA A 100 0.50 -5.93 -2.93
C ALA A 100 1.78 -6.56 -3.49
N LEU A 101 1.78 -6.89 -4.79
CA LEU A 101 2.97 -7.45 -5.45
C LEU A 101 4.18 -6.51 -5.34
N VAL A 102 4.00 -5.24 -5.70
CA VAL A 102 5.09 -4.25 -5.67
C VAL A 102 5.55 -3.99 -4.24
N GLY A 103 4.61 -3.85 -3.29
CA GLY A 103 4.92 -3.63 -1.88
C GLY A 103 5.75 -4.76 -1.28
N ALA A 104 5.37 -6.01 -1.57
CA ALA A 104 6.09 -7.18 -1.09
C ALA A 104 7.50 -7.28 -1.69
N LEU A 105 7.65 -7.09 -3.01
CA LEU A 105 8.96 -7.11 -3.68
C LEU A 105 9.88 -5.99 -3.18
N ALA A 106 9.34 -4.77 -3.01
CA ALA A 106 10.13 -3.65 -2.49
C ALA A 106 10.56 -3.87 -1.04
N ALA A 107 9.69 -4.44 -0.20
CA ALA A 107 10.02 -4.78 1.17
C ALA A 107 11.15 -5.82 1.26
N GLU A 108 11.11 -6.84 0.41
CA GLU A 108 12.15 -7.87 0.31
C GLU A 108 13.51 -7.24 -0.06
N HIS A 109 13.56 -6.42 -1.13
CA HIS A 109 14.79 -5.71 -1.53
C HIS A 109 15.35 -4.77 -0.45
N TYR A 110 14.49 -4.20 0.40
CA TYR A 110 14.87 -3.28 1.47
C TYR A 110 14.99 -3.98 2.85
N GLN A 111 14.98 -5.32 2.85
CA GLN A 111 15.11 -6.16 4.02
C GLN A 111 14.13 -5.78 5.14
N ARG A 112 12.86 -5.60 4.76
CA ARG A 112 11.76 -5.32 5.69
C ARG A 112 10.82 -6.52 5.76
N PRO A 113 10.34 -6.90 6.95
CA PRO A 113 9.26 -7.87 7.10
C PRO A 113 8.02 -7.47 6.29
N VAL A 114 7.36 -8.46 5.69
CA VAL A 114 6.09 -8.31 4.97
C VAL A 114 4.99 -8.99 5.77
N ALA A 115 3.90 -8.28 6.01
CA ALA A 115 2.65 -8.84 6.53
C ALA A 115 1.58 -8.82 5.44
N HIS A 116 1.22 -10.00 4.96
CA HIS A 116 0.24 -10.20 3.89
C HIS A 116 -1.15 -10.44 4.46
N VAL A 117 -1.99 -9.41 4.40
CA VAL A 117 -3.39 -9.47 4.79
C VAL A 117 -4.19 -10.16 3.69
N GLU A 118 -5.11 -11.04 4.08
CA GLU A 118 -5.91 -11.86 3.15
C GLU A 118 -5.06 -12.86 2.34
N ALA A 119 -3.98 -13.37 2.94
CA ALA A 119 -3.14 -14.36 2.31
C ALA A 119 -3.86 -15.71 2.13
N GLY A 120 -3.49 -16.42 1.07
CA GLY A 120 -3.87 -17.82 0.88
C GLY A 120 -5.27 -18.07 0.30
N LEU A 121 -6.01 -17.03 -0.10
CA LEU A 121 -7.29 -17.21 -0.78
C LEU A 121 -7.14 -18.07 -2.04
N ARG A 122 -8.13 -18.93 -2.26
CA ARG A 122 -8.26 -19.77 -3.45
C ARG A 122 -9.67 -19.64 -3.97
N SER A 123 -9.80 -19.22 -5.22
CA SER A 123 -11.06 -19.26 -5.96
C SER A 123 -11.41 -20.73 -6.20
N ARG A 124 -12.66 -21.12 -5.90
CA ARG A 124 -13.19 -22.41 -6.33
C ARG A 124 -13.45 -22.43 -7.81
#